data_AF-A0A966RJ08-F1
#
_entry.id   AF-A0A966RJ08-F1
#
_cell.length_a   1.000
_cell.length_b   1.000
_cell.length_c   1.000
_cell.angle_alpha   90.00
_cell.angle_beta   90.00
_cell.angle_gamma   90.00
#
_symmetry.space_group_name_H-M   'P 1'
#
loop_
_entity.id
_entity.type
_entity.pdbx_description
1 polymer ?
#
loop_
_entity_poly.entity_id
_entity_poly.type
_entity_poly.pdbx_seq_one_letter_code
_entity_poly.pdbx_strand_id
1 'polypeptide(L)'
;MMLSLMKYLVPSFMLILASFSPANAGDAYVETLLNICTTAQNTGDLGTIKSIANQVKNEQIPGDELLARSYNECLKAAFGETENAQDISVLLNRISDAKNQIIADCDKLLVAAPKVAIAHPTCKEILIK
;
A
#
# COMPACT_ATOMS: atom_id res chain seq x y z
N MET A 1 62.35 -6.98 -35.63
CA MET A 1 62.75 -8.31 -35.12
C MET A 1 62.95 -8.16 -33.62
N MET A 2 61.96 -8.55 -32.81
CA MET A 2 62.05 -9.67 -31.84
C MET A 2 62.95 -9.33 -30.65
N LEU A 3 62.43 -9.00 -29.46
CA LEU A 3 61.91 -9.87 -28.39
C LEU A 3 61.42 -8.88 -27.30
N SER A 4 60.36 -9.05 -26.53
CA SER A 4 59.70 -10.25 -26.03
C SER A 4 58.29 -9.82 -25.61
N LEU A 5 57.27 -10.39 -26.26
CA LEU A 5 55.89 -10.29 -25.81
C LEU A 5 55.78 -10.94 -24.42
N MET A 6 55.45 -10.14 -23.41
CA MET A 6 54.94 -10.63 -22.13
C MET A 6 53.63 -11.36 -22.39
N LYS A 7 53.77 -12.69 -22.47
CA LYS A 7 52.69 -13.67 -22.47
C LYS A 7 51.98 -13.65 -21.11
N TYR A 8 50.67 -13.83 -21.17
CA TYR A 8 49.74 -14.16 -20.07
C TYR A 8 49.35 -13.01 -19.15
N LEU A 9 48.14 -12.50 -19.36
CA LEU A 9 47.00 -12.79 -18.47
C LEU A 9 45.79 -12.05 -19.03
N VAL A 10 44.99 -12.75 -19.83
CA VAL A 10 43.59 -12.36 -20.03
C VAL A 10 42.83 -12.96 -18.86
N PRO A 11 42.42 -12.21 -17.83
CA PRO A 11 41.34 -12.68 -17.02
C PRO A 11 40.09 -12.52 -17.88
N SER A 12 39.57 -13.65 -18.35
CA SER A 12 38.20 -13.77 -18.81
C SER A 12 37.31 -13.20 -17.71
N PHE A 13 36.81 -11.98 -17.90
CA PHE A 13 35.84 -11.36 -17.01
C PHE A 13 34.53 -12.13 -17.24
N MET A 14 34.37 -13.24 -16.51
CA MET A 14 33.10 -13.94 -16.38
C MET A 14 32.11 -12.92 -15.82
N LEU A 15 31.23 -12.42 -16.71
CA LEU A 15 30.02 -11.71 -16.31
C LEU A 15 29.16 -12.70 -15.54
N ILE A 16 29.31 -12.70 -14.23
CA ILE A 16 28.31 -13.26 -13.31
C ILE A 16 27.10 -12.33 -13.44
N LEU A 17 26.12 -12.71 -14.28
CA LEU A 17 24.78 -12.16 -14.15
C LEU A 17 24.24 -12.67 -12.81
N ALA A 18 24.45 -11.86 -11.77
CA ALA A 18 23.74 -12.03 -10.53
C ALA A 18 22.24 -11.86 -10.85
N SER A 19 21.51 -12.97 -10.80
CA SER A 19 20.06 -12.98 -10.84
C SER A 19 19.54 -12.26 -9.60
N PHE A 20 19.39 -10.94 -9.67
CA PHE A 20 18.66 -10.19 -8.66
C PHE A 20 17.19 -10.53 -8.84
N SER A 21 16.68 -11.40 -7.96
CA SER A 21 15.25 -11.64 -7.80
C SER A 21 14.55 -10.32 -7.45
N PRO A 22 13.63 -9.78 -8.27
CA PRO A 22 12.97 -8.51 -8.00
C PRO A 22 11.77 -8.74 -7.08
N ALA A 23 12.00 -9.21 -5.85
CA ALA A 23 10.95 -9.23 -4.85
C ALA A 23 10.74 -7.83 -4.23
N ASN A 24 11.78 -6.97 -4.26
CA ASN A 24 11.79 -5.61 -3.67
C ASN A 24 11.89 -4.48 -4.71
N ALA A 25 11.88 -4.78 -6.01
CA ALA A 25 12.11 -3.76 -7.04
C ALA A 25 10.94 -2.75 -7.12
N GLY A 26 9.71 -3.20 -6.83
CA GLY A 26 8.52 -2.34 -6.81
C GLY A 26 8.55 -1.33 -5.67
N ASP A 27 8.87 -1.77 -4.44
CA ASP A 27 8.88 -0.91 -3.26
C ASP A 27 9.92 0.21 -3.35
N ALA A 28 11.15 -0.13 -3.77
CA ALA A 28 12.22 0.85 -3.96
C ALA A 28 11.93 1.85 -5.10
N TYR A 29 11.22 1.39 -6.13
CA TYR A 29 10.77 2.24 -7.22
C TYR A 29 9.70 3.24 -6.74
N VAL A 30 8.68 2.76 -6.02
CA VAL A 30 7.62 3.61 -5.45
C VAL A 30 8.22 4.62 -4.47
N GLU A 31 9.11 4.20 -3.57
CA GLU A 31 9.81 5.10 -2.65
C GLU A 31 10.54 6.23 -3.39
N THR A 32 11.27 5.88 -4.46
CA THR A 32 11.99 6.87 -5.28
C THR A 32 11.01 7.87 -5.91
N LEU A 33 9.90 7.39 -6.47
CA LEU A 33 8.87 8.25 -7.04
C LEU A 33 8.26 9.19 -6.00
N LEU A 34 7.98 8.70 -4.78
CA LEU A 34 7.43 9.51 -3.71
C LEU A 34 8.41 10.60 -3.26
N ASN A 35 9.71 10.31 -3.17
CA ASN A 35 10.73 11.32 -2.89
C ASN A 35 10.79 12.43 -3.96
N ILE A 36 10.62 12.07 -5.24
CA ILE A 36 10.52 13.04 -6.33
C ILE A 36 9.24 13.88 -6.17
N CYS A 37 8.11 13.26 -5.83
CA CYS A 37 6.87 13.99 -5.63
C CYS A 37 6.95 14.97 -4.45
N THR A 38 7.55 14.58 -3.33
CA THR A 38 7.80 15.46 -2.19
C THR A 38 8.67 16.65 -2.59
N THR A 39 9.72 16.41 -3.37
CA THR A 39 10.56 17.49 -3.91
C THR A 39 9.77 18.44 -4.81
N ALA A 40 8.94 17.89 -5.70
CA ALA A 40 8.10 18.68 -6.60
C ALA A 40 7.02 19.49 -5.86
N GLN A 41 6.45 18.95 -4.77
CA GLN A 41 5.56 19.69 -3.88
C GLN A 41 6.26 20.91 -3.25
N ASN A 42 7.50 20.73 -2.78
CA ASN A 42 8.28 21.79 -2.17
C ASN A 42 8.69 22.89 -3.17
N THR A 43 8.84 22.55 -4.45
CA THR A 43 9.19 23.51 -5.51
C THR A 43 7.97 24.06 -6.27
N GLY A 44 6.77 23.52 -6.02
CA GLY A 44 5.55 23.90 -6.72
C GLY A 44 5.47 23.38 -8.17
N ASP A 45 6.24 22.36 -8.55
CA ASP A 45 6.19 21.76 -9.89
C ASP A 45 4.95 20.85 -10.03
N LEU A 46 3.81 21.47 -10.34
CA LEU A 46 2.54 20.78 -10.54
C LEU A 46 2.56 19.75 -11.69
N GLY A 47 3.40 19.96 -12.70
CA GLY A 47 3.53 19.04 -13.83
C GLY A 47 4.14 17.71 -13.37
N THR A 48 5.23 17.80 -12.61
CA THR A 48 5.88 16.63 -12.01
C THR A 48 4.97 15.96 -10.99
N ILE A 49 4.32 16.71 -10.10
CA ILE A 49 3.37 16.17 -9.11
C ILE A 49 2.30 15.30 -9.80
N LYS A 50 1.64 15.83 -10.84
CA LYS A 50 0.60 15.09 -11.58
C LYS A 50 1.15 13.88 -12.32
N SER A 51 2.35 13.98 -12.88
CA SER A 51 2.99 12.86 -13.59
C SER A 51 3.31 11.70 -12.65
N ILE A 52 3.91 12.00 -11.49
CA ILE A 52 4.25 10.99 -10.49
C ILE A 52 3.00 10.40 -9.86
N ALA A 53 2.04 11.23 -9.46
CA ALA A 53 0.77 10.79 -8.90
C ALA A 53 0.03 9.80 -9.84
N ASN A 54 0.08 10.04 -11.16
CA ASN A 54 -0.50 9.09 -12.14
C ASN A 54 0.25 7.76 -12.24
N GLN A 55 1.55 7.72 -11.97
CA GLN A 55 2.33 6.48 -11.95
C GLN A 55 2.04 5.67 -10.68
N VAL A 56 1.96 6.32 -9.52
CA VAL A 56 1.80 5.61 -8.24
C VAL A 56 0.35 5.27 -7.87
N LYS A 57 -0.67 5.96 -8.43
CA LYS A 57 -2.08 5.79 -8.01
C LYS A 57 -2.66 4.37 -8.16
N ASN A 58 -2.05 3.51 -8.98
CA ASN A 58 -2.49 2.14 -9.20
C ASN A 58 -1.57 1.12 -8.52
N GLU A 59 -0.49 1.58 -7.89
CA GLU A 59 0.44 0.75 -7.14
C GLU A 59 -0.13 0.45 -5.75
N GLN A 60 0.39 -0.60 -5.11
CA GLN A 60 0.05 -0.92 -3.73
C GLN A 60 0.53 0.22 -2.80
N ILE A 61 -0.33 0.60 -1.86
CA ILE A 61 0.04 1.58 -0.82
C ILE A 61 1.21 1.01 0.00
N PRO A 62 2.32 1.75 0.18
CA PRO A 62 3.44 1.30 1.00
C PRO A 62 3.01 0.93 2.41
N GLY A 63 3.61 -0.13 2.97
CA GLY A 63 3.33 -0.55 4.35
C GLY A 63 4.01 0.32 5.42
N ASP A 64 5.06 1.05 5.06
CA ASP A 64 5.71 2.03 5.92
C ASP A 64 4.84 3.29 6.06
N GLU A 65 4.64 3.77 7.30
CA GLU A 65 3.72 4.87 7.60
C GLU A 65 4.13 6.19 6.93
N LEU A 66 5.43 6.47 6.85
CA LEU A 66 5.94 7.72 6.27
C LEU A 66 5.80 7.70 4.74
N LEU A 67 6.07 6.55 4.12
CA LEU A 67 5.85 6.37 2.68
C LEU A 67 4.36 6.38 2.33
N ALA A 68 3.49 5.76 3.13
CA ALA A 68 2.04 5.82 2.94
C ALA A 68 1.51 7.26 3.05
N ARG A 69 2.05 8.07 3.96
CA ARG A 69 1.71 9.50 4.05
C ARG A 69 2.15 10.25 2.79
N SER A 70 3.40 10.07 2.37
CA SER A 70 3.95 10.71 1.17
C SER A 70 3.16 10.33 -0.09
N TYR A 71 2.70 9.08 -0.18
CA TYR A 71 1.80 8.59 -1.22
C TYR A 71 0.50 9.38 -1.27
N ASN A 72 -0.19 9.49 -0.12
CA ASN A 72 -1.47 10.20 -0.03
C ASN A 72 -1.31 11.70 -0.29
N GLU A 73 -0.25 12.33 0.21
CA GLU A 73 0.07 13.74 -0.04
C GLU A 73 0.31 14.00 -1.53
N CYS A 74 1.07 13.13 -2.20
CA CYS A 74 1.31 13.23 -3.63
C CYS A 74 0.00 13.16 -4.44
N LEU A 75 -0.88 12.21 -4.13
CA LEU A 75 -2.18 12.10 -4.79
C LEU A 75 -3.07 13.31 -4.50
N LYS A 76 -3.09 13.79 -3.25
CA LYS A 76 -3.86 14.96 -2.84
C LYS A 76 -3.41 16.22 -3.56
N ALA A 77 -2.10 16.44 -3.66
CA ALA A 77 -1.54 17.59 -4.36
C ALA A 77 -1.82 17.56 -5.88
N ALA A 78 -1.89 16.38 -6.48
CA ALA A 78 -2.15 16.22 -7.91
C ALA A 78 -3.62 16.38 -8.30
N PHE A 79 -4.53 15.84 -7.48
CA PHE A 79 -5.93 15.61 -7.85
C PHE A 79 -6.95 16.33 -6.94
N GLY A 80 -6.51 16.99 -5.86
CA GLY A 80 -7.39 17.55 -4.83
C GLY A 80 -7.74 16.52 -3.77
N GLU A 81 -8.85 16.68 -3.05
CA GLU A 81 -9.31 15.64 -2.13
C GLU A 81 -9.61 14.35 -2.90
N THR A 82 -8.70 13.39 -2.81
CA THR A 82 -8.88 12.08 -3.44
C THR A 82 -9.72 11.20 -2.52
N GLU A 83 -10.91 10.82 -2.97
CA GLU A 83 -11.80 9.84 -2.32
C GLU A 83 -11.17 8.43 -2.16
N ASN A 84 -9.94 8.21 -2.63
CA ASN A 84 -9.29 6.90 -2.69
C ASN A 84 -8.24 6.63 -1.61
N ALA A 85 -7.94 7.57 -0.72
CA ALA A 85 -7.49 7.16 0.60
C ALA A 85 -8.78 6.72 1.32
N GLN A 86 -9.14 5.44 1.20
CA GLN A 86 -10.13 4.87 2.11
C GLN A 86 -9.49 5.00 3.50
N ASP A 87 -9.72 6.14 4.15
CA ASP A 87 -9.11 6.49 5.41
C ASP A 87 -9.34 5.31 6.32
N ILE A 88 -8.25 4.64 6.69
CA ILE A 88 -8.30 3.41 7.47
C ILE A 88 -9.12 3.68 8.73
N SER A 89 -9.06 4.90 9.27
CA SER A 89 -9.88 5.37 10.39
C SER A 89 -11.37 5.38 10.05
N VAL A 90 -11.76 5.87 8.88
CA VAL A 90 -13.16 5.85 8.41
C VAL A 90 -13.64 4.43 8.19
N LEU A 91 -12.83 3.55 7.60
CA LEU A 91 -13.17 2.14 7.43
C LEU A 91 -13.33 1.43 8.77
N LEU A 92 -12.40 1.65 9.71
CA LEU A 92 -12.46 1.12 11.08
C LEU A 92 -13.71 1.61 11.82
N ASN A 93 -14.05 2.90 11.69
CA ASN A 93 -15.27 3.46 12.27
C ASN A 93 -16.52 2.79 11.71
N ARG A 94 -16.60 2.62 10.38
CA ARG A 94 -17.72 1.92 9.72
C ARG A 94 -17.86 0.48 10.20
N ILE A 95 -16.74 -0.24 10.36
CA ILE A 95 -16.75 -1.62 10.88
C ILE A 95 -17.26 -1.64 12.33
N SER A 96 -16.81 -0.70 13.17
CA SER A 96 -17.27 -0.56 14.55
C SER A 96 -18.78 -0.27 14.63
N ASP A 97 -19.26 0.65 13.81
CA ASP A 97 -20.69 1.01 13.75
C ASP A 97 -21.55 -0.15 13.28
N ALA A 98 -21.11 -0.85 12.22
CA ALA A 98 -21.80 -2.03 11.72
C ALA A 98 -21.86 -3.13 12.79
N LYS A 99 -20.77 -3.37 13.51
CA LYS A 99 -20.74 -4.31 14.63
C LYS A 99 -21.75 -3.93 15.72
N ASN A 100 -21.80 -2.66 16.12
CA ASN A 100 -22.74 -2.19 17.13
C ASN A 100 -24.20 -2.37 16.69
N GLN A 101 -24.50 -2.10 15.42
CA GLN A 101 -25.84 -2.33 14.86
C GLN A 101 -26.21 -3.82 14.87
N ILE A 102 -25.29 -4.70 14.46
CA ILE A 102 -25.52 -6.15 14.48
C ILE A 102 -25.79 -6.65 15.91
N ILE A 103 -25.03 -6.18 16.91
CA ILE A 103 -25.27 -6.52 18.32
C ILE A 103 -26.69 -6.10 18.72
N ALA A 104 -27.06 -4.84 18.46
CA ALA A 104 -28.38 -4.32 18.81
C ALA A 104 -29.52 -5.08 18.13
N ASP A 105 -29.35 -5.49 16.87
CA ASP A 105 -30.36 -6.25 16.15
C ASP A 105 -30.45 -7.70 16.62
N CYS A 106 -29.32 -8.33 16.97
CA CYS A 106 -29.32 -9.65 17.60
C CYS A 106 -30.01 -9.63 18.97
N ASP A 107 -29.84 -8.57 19.77
CA ASP A 107 -30.55 -8.41 21.06
C ASP A 107 -32.06 -8.26 20.84
N LYS A 108 -32.49 -7.43 19.88
CA LYS A 108 -33.91 -7.32 19.52
C LYS A 108 -34.47 -8.66 19.06
N LEU A 109 -33.72 -9.40 18.24
CA LEU A 109 -34.12 -10.70 17.74
C LEU A 109 -34.19 -11.72 18.88
N LEU A 110 -33.31 -11.66 19.87
CA LEU A 110 -33.35 -12.52 21.05
C LEU A 110 -34.63 -12.30 21.85
N VAL A 111 -35.07 -11.05 22.03
CA VAL A 111 -36.33 -10.72 22.71
C VAL A 111 -37.54 -11.18 21.92
N ALA A 112 -37.55 -10.94 20.60
CA ALA A 112 -38.71 -11.24 19.76
C ALA A 112 -38.85 -12.73 19.42
N ALA A 113 -37.74 -13.41 19.16
CA ALA A 113 -37.69 -14.79 18.68
C ALA A 113 -36.42 -15.52 19.18
N PRO A 114 -36.38 -15.95 20.46
CA PRO A 114 -35.17 -16.48 21.08
C PRO A 114 -34.54 -17.67 20.34
N LYS A 115 -35.37 -18.61 19.86
CA LYS A 115 -34.89 -19.80 19.12
C LYS A 115 -34.26 -19.42 17.77
N VAL A 116 -34.74 -18.36 17.13
CA VAL A 116 -34.21 -17.87 15.85
C VAL A 116 -32.89 -17.15 16.09
N ALA A 117 -32.82 -16.30 17.12
CA ALA A 117 -31.58 -15.59 17.48
C ALA A 117 -30.43 -16.54 17.80
N ILE A 118 -30.68 -17.59 18.60
CA ILE A 118 -29.67 -18.59 18.99
C ILE A 118 -29.26 -19.49 17.81
N ALA A 119 -30.13 -19.69 16.83
CA ALA A 119 -29.83 -20.49 15.64
C ALA A 119 -29.09 -19.69 14.55
N HIS A 120 -29.22 -18.35 14.53
CA HIS A 120 -28.55 -17.51 13.54
C HIS A 120 -27.03 -17.45 13.81
N PRO A 121 -26.14 -17.84 12.88
CA PRO A 121 -24.70 -17.95 13.13
C PRO A 121 -24.07 -16.70 13.74
N THR A 122 -24.34 -15.53 13.16
CA THR A 122 -23.80 -14.24 13.65
C THR A 122 -24.30 -13.88 15.05
N CYS A 123 -25.59 -14.10 15.34
CA CYS A 123 -26.14 -13.76 16.65
C CYS A 123 -25.72 -14.79 17.70
N LYS A 124 -25.56 -16.06 17.33
CA LYS A 124 -25.03 -17.10 18.20
C LYS A 124 -23.63 -16.75 18.70
N GLU A 125 -22.74 -16.34 17.81
CA GLU A 125 -21.36 -15.93 18.16
C GLU A 125 -21.32 -14.69 19.07
N ILE A 126 -22.28 -13.77 18.92
CA ILE A 126 -22.38 -12.55 19.73
C ILE A 126 -22.99 -12.83 21.11
N LEU A 127 -24.07 -13.62 21.16
CA LEU A 127 -24.92 -13.80 22.34
C LEU A 127 -24.42 -14.92 23.26
N ILE A 128 -23.78 -15.96 22.73
CA ILE A 128 -23.42 -17.19 23.45
C ILE A 128 -21.90 -17.35 23.47
N LYS A 129 -21.23 -16.28 23.90
CA LYS A 129 -19.77 -16.22 23.95
C LYS A 129 -19.16 -17.37 24.76
#